data_AF-A0A940Z851-F1
#
_entry.id   AF-A0A940Z851-F1
#
_cell.length_a   1.000
_cell.length_b   1.000
_cell.length_c   1.000
_cell.angle_alpha   90.00
_cell.angle_beta   90.00
_cell.angle_gamma   90.00
#
_symmetry.space_group_name_H-M   'P 1'
#
loop_
_entity.id
_entity.type
_entity.pdbx_description
1 polymer ?
#
loop_
_entity_poly.entity_id
_entity_poly.type
_entity_poly.pdbx_seq_one_letter_code
_entity_poly.pdbx_strand_id
1 'polypeptide(L)'
;MVVKKQGIDWTTLWKKDDWMSVWIGFLIIIIFMAGAVFKLPGWKWMTDGALSEKISGYSKKVDALTKDAEAKGEEGLKAGAAALKTALDAKDRKAIGEAAGKLEKAVKEVKDKDLGKKAEKLAKDIKGDATNTLGKVLSGENLLRMLYMLIGFWILALIGILIMGMPAGKFTAGFPFVFILSVIAAIIGGNSTISYWGLEVVFWALILGLLVSNTIGLPGWLKEAVKTEYFIKIGLVLLGAEILFTTIVKVGAYGMVQSIIVIALVFYFCFWVAKKLGLDDEFASILGTAVSICGVSAAIAARVTLCHSHVDFPTYYCKGSWDVTSRCRGMDRWHHRYNGCRGGSRCDRWP
;
A
#
# COMPACT_ATOMS: atom_id res chain seq x y z
N MET A 1 -49.07 -1.07 10.90
CA MET A 1 -47.90 -0.83 11.78
C MET A 1 -47.23 0.45 11.32
N VAL A 2 -47.29 1.50 12.13
CA VAL A 2 -46.65 2.79 11.83
C VAL A 2 -45.14 2.62 12.03
N VAL A 3 -44.37 2.68 10.93
CA VAL A 3 -42.92 2.78 10.99
C VAL A 3 -42.58 4.12 11.62
N LYS A 4 -42.29 4.12 12.93
CA LYS A 4 -41.71 5.30 13.60
C LYS A 4 -40.41 5.63 12.87
N LYS A 5 -40.36 6.80 12.22
CA LYS A 5 -39.10 7.43 11.80
C LYS A 5 -38.23 7.58 13.05
N GLN A 6 -37.25 6.69 13.22
CA GLN A 6 -36.21 6.90 14.21
C GLN A 6 -35.49 8.18 13.82
N GLY A 7 -35.47 9.17 14.73
CA GLY A 7 -34.67 10.37 14.56
C GLY A 7 -33.20 10.02 14.38
N ILE A 8 -32.45 10.87 13.68
CA ILE A 8 -31.01 10.68 13.45
C ILE A 8 -30.33 10.59 14.82
N ASP A 9 -29.89 9.39 15.18
CA ASP A 9 -29.24 9.14 16.46
C ASP A 9 -27.77 9.54 16.35
N TRP A 10 -27.45 10.81 16.65
CA TRP A 10 -26.12 11.41 16.51
C TRP A 10 -25.03 10.66 17.28
N THR A 11 -25.40 9.91 18.31
CA THR A 11 -24.48 9.03 19.05
C THR A 11 -23.95 7.88 18.20
N THR A 12 -24.71 7.43 17.19
CA THR A 12 -24.29 6.39 16.26
C THR A 12 -23.23 6.84 15.26
N LEU A 13 -23.13 8.15 14.96
CA LEU A 13 -22.09 8.71 14.10
C LEU A 13 -20.74 8.83 14.79
N TRP A 14 -20.72 8.87 16.12
CA TRP A 14 -19.51 9.08 16.93
C TRP A 14 -19.08 7.85 17.73
N LYS A 15 -19.92 6.82 17.86
CA LYS A 15 -19.59 5.60 18.63
C LYS A 15 -19.57 4.32 17.81
N LYS A 16 -20.01 4.33 16.55
CA LYS A 16 -19.87 3.15 15.69
C LYS A 16 -18.48 3.12 15.06
N ASP A 17 -17.84 1.96 15.11
CA ASP A 17 -16.47 1.70 14.63
C ASP A 17 -16.26 2.12 13.16
N ASP A 18 -17.32 2.07 12.35
CA ASP A 18 -17.32 2.48 10.95
C ASP A 18 -17.10 3.98 10.76
N TRP A 19 -17.81 4.82 11.51
CA TRP A 19 -17.74 6.27 11.34
C TRP A 19 -16.52 6.88 12.01
N MET A 20 -16.01 6.27 13.07
CA MET A 20 -14.80 6.76 13.74
C MET A 20 -13.56 6.70 12.86
N SER A 21 -13.42 5.65 12.05
CA SER A 21 -12.32 5.51 11.09
C SER A 21 -12.35 6.64 10.04
N VAL A 22 -13.56 7.06 9.64
CA VAL A 22 -13.78 8.16 8.70
C VAL A 22 -13.37 9.51 9.31
N TRP A 23 -13.77 9.79 10.54
CA TRP A 23 -13.39 11.02 11.24
C TRP A 23 -11.88 11.13 11.45
N ILE A 24 -11.21 10.03 11.80
CA ILE A 24 -9.76 10.00 11.94
C ILE A 24 -9.06 10.24 10.59
N GLY A 25 -9.57 9.63 9.51
CA GLY A 25 -9.09 9.90 8.15
C GLY A 25 -9.18 11.39 7.78
N PHE A 26 -10.32 12.03 8.02
CA PHE A 26 -10.49 13.47 7.78
C PHE A 26 -9.59 14.33 8.66
N LEU A 27 -9.42 13.98 9.93
CA LEU A 27 -8.52 14.69 10.84
C LEU A 27 -7.07 14.62 10.35
N ILE A 28 -6.61 13.45 9.88
CA ILE A 28 -5.29 13.29 9.26
C ILE A 28 -5.15 14.21 8.03
N ILE A 29 -6.15 14.24 7.16
CA ILE A 29 -6.14 15.11 5.96
C ILE A 29 -6.01 16.58 6.35
N ILE A 30 -6.76 17.05 7.36
CA ILE A 30 -6.70 18.43 7.84
C ILE A 30 -5.31 18.77 8.39
N ILE A 31 -4.69 17.86 9.15
CA ILE A 31 -3.33 18.06 9.68
C ILE A 31 -2.30 18.20 8.54
N PHE A 32 -2.40 17.37 7.50
CA PHE A 32 -1.51 17.46 6.34
C PHE A 32 -1.77 18.73 5.52
N MET A 33 -3.04 19.15 5.36
CA MET A 33 -3.38 20.42 4.73
C MET A 33 -2.90 21.64 5.53
N ALA A 34 -2.81 21.53 6.86
CA ALA A 34 -2.27 22.56 7.73
C ALA A 34 -0.72 22.69 7.67
N GLY A 35 -0.05 21.91 6.80
CA GLY A 35 1.38 22.06 6.52
C GLY A 35 2.28 21.12 7.31
N ALA A 36 1.73 20.11 8.00
CA ALA A 36 2.53 19.06 8.62
C ALA A 36 3.15 18.16 7.53
N VAL A 37 4.39 18.45 7.14
CA VAL A 37 5.16 17.61 6.21
C VAL A 37 6.15 16.76 7.01
N PHE A 38 5.84 15.47 7.15
CA PHE A 38 6.76 14.52 7.77
C PHE A 38 7.85 14.12 6.77
N LYS A 39 9.12 14.25 7.17
CA LYS A 39 10.26 13.81 6.35
C LYS A 39 10.37 12.29 6.42
N LEU A 40 9.84 11.62 5.39
CA LEU A 40 9.77 10.16 5.34
C LEU A 40 11.19 9.52 5.32
N PRO A 41 11.35 8.34 5.95
CA PRO A 41 12.56 7.55 5.82
C PRO A 41 12.74 7.05 4.38
N GLY A 42 13.99 6.96 3.94
CA GLY A 42 14.34 6.42 2.63
C GLY A 42 14.50 4.90 2.70
N TRP A 43 13.72 4.18 1.90
CA TRP A 43 13.73 2.71 1.83
C TRP A 43 14.50 2.15 0.65
N LYS A 44 14.68 2.96 -0.41
CA LYS A 44 15.35 2.52 -1.63
C LYS A 44 16.85 2.34 -1.36
N TRP A 45 17.40 1.23 -1.83
CA TRP A 45 18.85 1.01 -1.88
C TRP A 45 19.26 0.08 -3.02
N MET A 46 20.55 0.14 -3.39
CA MET A 46 21.11 -0.59 -4.52
C MET A 46 22.50 -1.14 -4.17
N THR A 47 22.80 -2.35 -4.64
CA THR A 47 24.14 -2.97 -4.57
C THR A 47 25.02 -2.49 -5.72
N ASP A 48 26.34 -2.56 -5.56
CA ASP A 48 27.26 -2.05 -6.59
C ASP A 48 27.17 -2.84 -7.90
N GLY A 49 26.87 -4.14 -7.83
CA GLY A 49 26.58 -4.97 -9.01
C GLY A 49 25.35 -4.51 -9.78
N ALA A 50 24.25 -4.22 -9.08
CA ALA A 50 23.02 -3.72 -9.70
C ALA A 50 23.19 -2.30 -10.28
N LEU A 51 24.03 -1.47 -9.65
CA LEU A 51 24.39 -0.16 -10.20
C LEU A 51 25.17 -0.31 -11.51
N SER A 52 26.16 -1.21 -11.55
CA SER A 52 26.96 -1.45 -12.76
C SER A 52 26.13 -1.91 -13.96
N GLU A 53 25.05 -2.66 -13.73
CA GLU A 53 24.15 -3.10 -14.80
C GLU A 53 23.35 -1.92 -15.39
N LYS A 54 22.85 -1.04 -14.51
CA LYS A 54 22.11 0.17 -14.92
C LYS A 54 22.99 1.27 -15.54
N ILE A 55 24.29 1.31 -15.25
CA ILE A 55 25.22 2.32 -15.80
C ILE A 55 25.14 2.35 -17.33
N SER A 56 25.03 1.20 -18.00
CA SER A 56 24.92 1.13 -19.47
C SER A 56 23.68 1.87 -20.00
N GLY A 57 22.54 1.73 -19.33
CA GLY A 57 21.29 2.42 -19.65
C GLY A 57 21.35 3.91 -19.31
N TYR A 58 22.03 4.28 -18.23
CA TYR A 58 22.23 5.69 -17.87
C TYR A 58 23.19 6.39 -18.81
N SER A 59 24.29 5.77 -19.22
CA SER A 59 25.23 6.33 -20.19
C SER A 59 24.50 6.71 -21.48
N LYS A 60 23.67 5.83 -22.03
CA LYS A 60 22.88 6.11 -23.25
C LYS A 60 21.94 7.32 -23.07
N LYS A 61 21.30 7.45 -21.91
CA LYS A 61 20.38 8.55 -21.63
C LYS A 61 21.13 9.87 -21.36
N VAL A 62 22.28 9.82 -20.69
CA VAL A 62 23.15 10.98 -20.48
C VAL A 62 23.73 11.44 -21.81
N ASP A 63 24.13 10.52 -22.69
CA ASP A 63 24.59 10.83 -24.05
C ASP A 63 23.52 11.54 -24.90
N ALA A 64 22.27 11.05 -24.83
CA ALA A 64 21.16 11.73 -25.47
C ALA A 64 20.94 13.13 -24.87
N LEU A 65 21.03 13.26 -23.54
CA LEU A 65 20.91 14.55 -22.86
C LEU A 65 22.02 15.54 -23.27
N THR A 66 23.26 15.06 -23.41
CA THR A 66 24.39 15.88 -23.87
C THR A 66 24.15 16.41 -25.29
N LYS A 67 23.67 15.55 -26.20
CA LYS A 67 23.32 15.95 -27.58
C LYS A 67 22.15 16.94 -27.63
N ASP A 68 21.12 16.73 -26.81
CA ASP A 68 19.98 17.65 -26.73
C ASP A 68 20.38 19.01 -26.14
N ALA A 69 21.32 19.03 -25.17
CA ALA A 69 21.87 20.26 -24.59
C ALA A 69 22.75 21.03 -25.60
N GLU A 70 23.52 20.32 -26.42
CA GLU A 70 24.30 20.90 -27.52
C GLU A 70 23.40 21.56 -28.57
N ALA A 71 22.35 20.87 -29.00
CA ALA A 71 21.41 21.39 -29.99
C ALA A 71 20.66 22.65 -29.52
N LYS A 72 20.50 22.82 -28.19
CA LYS A 72 19.81 23.96 -27.59
C LYS A 72 20.74 25.04 -27.02
N GLY A 73 22.06 24.90 -27.14
CA GLY A 73 23.04 25.91 -26.73
C GLY A 73 23.17 26.10 -25.20
N GLU A 74 22.90 25.07 -24.41
CA GLU A 74 22.95 25.12 -22.94
C GLU A 74 24.29 24.57 -22.42
N GLU A 75 25.33 25.40 -22.42
CA GLU A 75 26.70 24.97 -22.09
C GLU A 75 26.85 24.44 -20.66
N GLY A 76 26.13 25.02 -19.69
CA GLY A 76 26.15 24.55 -18.29
C GLY A 76 25.57 23.15 -18.12
N LEU A 77 24.51 22.83 -18.88
CA LEU A 77 23.90 21.50 -18.87
C LEU A 77 24.78 20.46 -19.58
N LYS A 78 25.38 20.86 -20.70
CA LYS A 78 26.35 20.05 -21.45
C LYS A 78 27.56 19.68 -20.58
N ALA A 79 28.17 20.65 -19.91
CA ALA A 79 29.32 20.41 -19.04
C ALA A 79 28.97 19.48 -17.86
N GLY A 80 27.81 19.68 -17.23
CA GLY A 80 27.32 18.81 -16.16
C GLY A 80 27.03 17.38 -16.63
N ALA A 81 26.44 17.22 -17.83
CA ALA A 81 26.14 15.91 -18.41
C ALA A 81 27.41 15.16 -18.83
N ALA A 82 28.40 15.86 -19.40
CA ALA A 82 29.70 15.28 -19.74
C ALA A 82 30.51 14.84 -18.51
N ALA A 83 30.47 15.62 -17.42
CA ALA A 83 31.05 15.25 -16.15
C ALA A 83 30.36 14.02 -15.54
N LEU A 84 29.02 13.94 -15.66
CA LEU A 84 28.25 12.78 -15.21
C LEU A 84 28.58 11.53 -16.03
N LYS A 85 28.76 11.67 -17.35
CA LYS A 85 29.19 10.57 -18.21
C LYS A 85 30.57 10.03 -17.80
N THR A 86 31.53 10.93 -17.58
CA THR A 86 32.87 10.56 -17.13
C THR A 86 32.83 9.81 -15.78
N ALA A 87 31.96 10.23 -14.86
CA ALA A 87 31.76 9.55 -13.59
C ALA A 87 31.09 8.17 -13.76
N LEU A 88 30.15 8.03 -14.70
CA LEU A 88 29.52 6.76 -15.05
C LEU A 88 30.53 5.77 -15.66
N ASP A 89 31.42 6.25 -16.52
CA ASP A 89 32.47 5.44 -17.15
C ASP A 89 33.52 4.98 -16.13
N ALA A 90 33.83 5.83 -15.13
CA ALA A 90 34.71 5.48 -14.02
C ALA A 90 34.11 4.42 -13.07
N LYS A 91 32.80 4.12 -13.20
CA LYS A 91 32.03 3.18 -12.34
C LYS A 91 32.13 3.47 -10.84
N ASP A 92 32.57 4.67 -10.45
CA ASP A 92 32.67 5.07 -9.05
C ASP A 92 31.34 5.67 -8.59
N ARG A 93 30.68 4.93 -7.70
CA ARG A 93 29.40 5.28 -7.09
C ARG A 93 29.40 6.67 -6.44
N LYS A 94 30.48 7.07 -5.77
CA LYS A 94 30.58 8.37 -5.09
C LYS A 94 30.72 9.49 -6.11
N ALA A 95 31.57 9.30 -7.11
CA ALA A 95 31.75 10.24 -8.21
C ALA A 95 30.45 10.46 -9.00
N ILE A 96 29.69 9.38 -9.27
CA ILE A 96 28.38 9.46 -9.94
C ILE A 96 27.40 10.27 -9.11
N GLY A 97 27.32 10.03 -7.78
CA GLY A 97 26.44 10.76 -6.88
C GLY A 97 26.74 12.26 -6.81
N GLU A 98 28.03 12.62 -6.75
CA GLU A 98 28.47 14.02 -6.73
C GLU A 98 28.25 14.72 -8.08
N ALA A 99 28.58 14.05 -9.20
CA ALA A 99 28.36 14.59 -10.54
C ALA A 99 26.87 14.78 -10.84
N ALA A 100 26.02 13.83 -10.45
CA ALA A 100 24.57 13.95 -10.59
C ALA A 100 24.00 15.06 -9.70
N GLY A 101 24.55 15.25 -8.50
CA GLY A 101 24.19 16.37 -7.63
C GLY A 101 24.60 17.74 -8.18
N LYS A 102 25.73 17.83 -8.89
CA LYS A 102 26.15 19.05 -9.61
C LYS A 102 25.23 19.32 -10.80
N LEU A 103 24.88 18.28 -11.56
CA LEU A 103 23.92 18.38 -12.67
C LEU A 103 22.55 18.87 -12.18
N GLU A 104 22.03 18.33 -11.09
CA GLU A 104 20.75 18.77 -10.49
C GLU A 104 20.74 20.28 -10.14
N LYS A 105 21.88 20.83 -9.70
CA LYS A 105 22.00 22.27 -9.43
C LYS A 105 22.07 23.09 -10.72
N ALA A 106 22.84 22.63 -11.71
CA ALA A 106 22.99 23.29 -13.00
C ALA A 106 21.67 23.34 -13.79
N VAL A 107 20.79 22.35 -13.61
CA VAL A 107 19.47 22.30 -14.25
C VAL A 107 18.56 23.47 -13.86
N LYS A 108 18.78 24.12 -12.70
CA LYS A 108 17.99 25.28 -12.26
C LYS A 108 18.19 26.53 -13.11
N GLU A 109 19.27 26.60 -13.87
CA GLU A 109 19.63 27.75 -14.71
C GLU A 109 19.31 27.52 -16.21
N VAL A 110 18.72 26.38 -16.55
CA VAL A 110 18.37 26.01 -17.94
C VAL A 110 17.15 26.82 -18.41
N LYS A 111 17.25 27.41 -19.61
CA LYS A 111 16.19 28.23 -20.20
C LYS A 111 15.04 27.38 -20.72
N ASP A 112 15.32 26.18 -21.22
CA ASP A 112 14.32 25.23 -21.71
C ASP A 112 13.73 24.38 -20.58
N LYS A 113 12.45 24.62 -20.25
CA LYS A 113 11.74 23.94 -19.17
C LYS A 113 11.56 22.43 -19.39
N ASP A 114 11.45 21.97 -20.63
CA ASP A 114 11.22 20.55 -20.92
C ASP A 114 12.51 19.75 -20.86
N LEU A 115 13.61 20.32 -21.36
CA LEU A 115 14.94 19.74 -21.20
C LEU A 115 15.38 19.78 -19.74
N GLY A 116 15.12 20.89 -19.04
CA GLY A 116 15.34 21.03 -17.61
C GLY A 116 14.63 19.94 -16.81
N LYS A 117 13.33 19.70 -17.03
CA LYS A 117 12.59 18.62 -16.33
C LYS A 117 13.14 17.22 -16.61
N LYS A 118 13.51 16.93 -17.87
CA LYS A 118 14.11 15.64 -18.25
C LYS A 118 15.46 15.45 -17.56
N ALA A 119 16.32 16.47 -17.59
CA ALA A 119 17.63 16.46 -16.94
C ALA A 119 17.52 16.37 -15.41
N GLU A 120 16.58 17.10 -14.79
CA GLU A 120 16.33 17.07 -13.35
C GLU A 120 15.90 15.68 -12.91
N LYS A 121 14.95 15.07 -13.63
CA LYS A 121 14.47 13.71 -13.34
C LYS A 121 15.62 12.70 -13.47
N LEU A 122 16.38 12.78 -14.55
CA LEU A 122 17.50 11.89 -14.80
C LEU A 122 18.63 12.05 -13.78
N ALA A 123 18.97 13.29 -13.40
CA ALA A 123 19.94 13.58 -12.36
C ALA A 123 19.47 13.07 -10.99
N LYS A 124 18.18 13.24 -10.65
CA LYS A 124 17.58 12.70 -9.42
C LYS A 124 17.58 11.18 -9.38
N ASP A 125 17.25 10.52 -10.48
CA ASP A 125 17.24 9.05 -10.57
C ASP A 125 18.67 8.50 -10.41
N ILE A 126 19.65 9.07 -11.12
CA ILE A 126 21.06 8.62 -11.04
C ILE A 126 21.66 8.92 -9.67
N LYS A 127 21.44 10.12 -9.12
CA LYS A 127 21.87 10.48 -7.76
C LYS A 127 21.21 9.59 -6.71
N GLY A 128 19.93 9.28 -6.88
CA GLY A 128 19.19 8.35 -6.03
C GLY A 128 19.87 6.99 -6.02
N ASP A 129 19.99 6.34 -7.18
CA ASP A 129 20.54 4.99 -7.30
C ASP A 129 22.01 4.93 -6.84
N ALA A 130 22.81 5.96 -7.15
CA ALA A 130 24.20 6.05 -6.74
C ALA A 130 24.38 6.33 -5.24
N THR A 131 23.55 7.16 -4.60
CA THR A 131 23.76 7.50 -3.18
C THR A 131 23.00 6.60 -2.21
N ASN A 132 22.01 5.85 -2.67
CA ASN A 132 21.16 5.02 -1.83
C ASN A 132 21.82 3.65 -1.55
N THR A 133 22.72 3.61 -0.59
CA THR A 133 23.33 2.38 -0.06
C THR A 133 22.52 1.81 1.10
N LEU A 134 22.71 0.52 1.40
CA LEU A 134 22.15 -0.08 2.61
C LEU A 134 22.63 0.65 3.88
N GLY A 135 23.90 1.09 3.90
CA GLY A 135 24.44 1.89 5.00
C GLY A 135 23.75 3.25 5.18
N LYS A 136 23.24 3.86 4.11
CA LYS A 136 22.43 5.09 4.19
C LYS A 136 21.01 4.80 4.69
N VAL A 137 20.42 3.67 4.31
CA VAL A 137 19.13 3.20 4.86
C VAL A 137 19.24 2.92 6.36
N LEU A 138 20.37 2.38 6.82
CA LEU A 138 20.66 2.13 8.24
C LEU A 138 21.38 3.28 8.95
N SER A 139 21.51 4.45 8.31
CA SER A 139 22.19 5.61 8.90
C SER A 139 21.42 6.13 10.12
N GLY A 140 22.14 6.69 11.10
CA GLY A 140 21.52 7.21 12.33
C GLY A 140 20.42 8.24 12.07
N GLU A 141 20.57 9.08 11.05
CA GLU A 141 19.51 10.02 10.64
C GLU A 141 18.26 9.31 10.11
N ASN A 142 18.43 8.25 9.31
CA ASN A 142 17.30 7.48 8.78
C ASN A 142 16.65 6.63 9.87
N LEU A 143 17.42 6.10 10.82
CA LEU A 143 16.91 5.38 11.98
C LEU A 143 16.10 6.29 12.91
N LEU A 144 16.55 7.53 13.12
CA LEU A 144 15.75 8.54 13.81
C LEU A 144 14.45 8.84 13.06
N ARG A 145 14.47 8.94 11.73
CA ARG A 145 13.24 9.10 10.94
C ARG A 145 12.31 7.88 11.04
N MET A 146 12.86 6.67 11.06
CA MET A 146 12.09 5.44 11.32
C MET A 146 11.45 5.48 12.71
N LEU A 147 12.16 5.99 13.72
CA LEU A 147 11.64 6.15 15.08
C LEU A 147 10.53 7.22 15.15
N TYR A 148 10.71 8.37 14.49
CA TYR A 148 9.65 9.38 14.38
C TYR A 148 8.41 8.82 13.68
N MET A 149 8.60 8.00 12.64
CA MET A 149 7.52 7.32 11.94
C MET A 149 6.82 6.29 12.85
N LEU A 150 7.58 5.50 13.61
CA LEU A 150 7.04 4.58 14.61
C LEU A 150 6.18 5.33 15.63
N ILE A 151 6.72 6.39 16.23
CA ILE A 151 6.02 7.20 17.26
C ILE A 151 4.77 7.85 16.65
N GLY A 152 4.87 8.41 15.45
CA GLY A 152 3.74 9.05 14.76
C GLY A 152 2.61 8.07 14.49
N PHE A 153 2.89 6.93 13.87
CA PHE A 153 1.86 5.90 13.64
C PHE A 153 1.37 5.26 14.94
N TRP A 154 2.23 5.11 15.94
CA TRP A 154 1.85 4.60 17.25
C TRP A 154 0.85 5.51 17.94
N ILE A 155 1.09 6.83 17.96
CA ILE A 155 0.15 7.81 18.53
C ILE A 155 -1.18 7.79 17.77
N LEU A 156 -1.14 7.82 16.44
CA LEU A 156 -2.35 7.78 15.62
C LEU A 156 -3.17 6.51 15.88
N ALA A 157 -2.52 5.35 15.92
CA ALA A 157 -3.19 4.09 16.17
C ALA A 157 -3.68 3.96 17.63
N LEU A 158 -2.92 4.50 18.59
CA LEU A 158 -3.30 4.52 19.99
C LEU A 158 -4.55 5.37 20.22
N ILE A 159 -4.66 6.54 19.58
CA ILE A 159 -5.87 7.38 19.63
C ILE A 159 -7.08 6.58 19.13
N GLY A 160 -6.95 5.88 18.00
CA GLY A 160 -8.01 5.02 17.48
C GLY A 160 -8.47 3.95 18.48
N ILE A 161 -7.52 3.31 19.16
CA ILE A 161 -7.78 2.18 20.06
C ILE A 161 -8.32 2.63 21.41
N LEU A 162 -7.87 3.77 21.92
CA LEU A 162 -8.41 4.38 23.13
C LEU A 162 -9.88 4.77 22.93
N ILE A 163 -10.22 5.30 21.76
CA ILE A 163 -11.60 5.66 21.42
C ILE A 163 -12.50 4.42 21.28
N MET A 164 -11.97 3.30 20.76
CA MET A 164 -12.70 2.03 20.67
C MET A 164 -12.81 1.26 21.99
N GLY A 165 -12.22 1.76 23.09
CA GLY A 165 -12.28 1.09 24.39
C GLY A 165 -11.54 -0.25 24.45
N MET A 166 -10.63 -0.50 23.50
CA MET A 166 -9.82 -1.72 23.46
C MET A 166 -8.62 -1.65 24.45
N PRO A 167 -8.04 -2.78 24.86
CA PRO A 167 -6.96 -2.80 25.84
C PRO A 167 -5.65 -2.22 25.25
N ALA A 168 -5.46 -0.90 25.42
CA ALA A 168 -4.32 -0.14 24.91
C ALA A 168 -2.96 -0.72 25.33
N GLY A 169 -2.85 -1.32 26.53
CA GLY A 169 -1.62 -1.97 26.99
C GLY A 169 -1.18 -3.15 26.11
N LYS A 170 -2.12 -3.94 25.58
CA LYS A 170 -1.79 -5.07 24.68
C LYS A 170 -1.42 -4.57 23.29
N PHE A 171 -2.12 -3.55 22.79
CA PHE A 171 -1.82 -2.94 21.51
C PHE A 171 -0.42 -2.33 21.46
N THR A 172 -0.07 -1.53 22.48
CA THR A 172 1.21 -0.84 22.55
C THR A 172 2.39 -1.81 22.63
N ALA A 173 2.22 -2.98 23.25
CA ALA A 173 3.21 -4.05 23.24
C ALA A 173 3.35 -4.73 21.86
N GLY A 174 2.23 -4.92 21.14
CA GLY A 174 2.22 -5.55 19.81
C GLY A 174 2.70 -4.66 18.66
N PHE A 175 2.48 -3.34 18.76
CA PHE A 175 2.74 -2.40 17.66
C PHE A 175 4.21 -2.35 17.20
N PRO A 176 5.22 -2.27 18.09
CA PRO A 176 6.63 -2.28 17.69
C PRO A 176 7.00 -3.54 16.90
N PHE A 177 6.43 -4.70 17.25
CA PHE A 177 6.70 -5.94 16.55
C PHE A 177 6.20 -5.92 15.10
N VAL A 178 4.94 -5.49 14.89
CA VAL A 178 4.37 -5.34 13.55
C VAL A 178 5.14 -4.30 12.73
N PHE A 179 5.56 -3.19 13.37
CA PHE A 179 6.36 -2.17 12.72
C PHE A 179 7.73 -2.70 12.29
N ILE A 180 8.44 -3.43 13.16
CA ILE A 180 9.74 -4.02 12.83
C ILE A 180 9.61 -4.99 11.63
N LEU A 181 8.59 -5.85 11.62
CA LEU A 181 8.31 -6.71 10.46
C LEU A 181 8.05 -5.91 9.19
N SER A 182 7.32 -4.80 9.28
CA SER A 182 7.04 -3.91 8.15
C SER A 182 8.31 -3.20 7.66
N VAL A 183 9.19 -2.78 8.58
CA VAL A 183 10.49 -2.19 8.27
C VAL A 183 11.39 -3.19 7.56
N ILE A 184 11.43 -4.44 8.03
CA ILE A 184 12.18 -5.52 7.38
C ILE A 184 11.66 -5.74 5.95
N ALA A 185 10.32 -5.84 5.78
CA ALA A 185 9.71 -5.94 4.46
C ALA A 185 10.07 -4.75 3.55
N ALA A 186 10.06 -3.53 4.10
CA ALA A 186 10.40 -2.31 3.36
C ALA A 186 11.89 -2.23 2.96
N ILE A 187 12.79 -2.72 3.81
CA ILE A 187 14.22 -2.82 3.49
C ILE A 187 14.43 -3.87 2.39
N ILE A 188 13.79 -5.04 2.46
CA ILE A 188 13.93 -6.07 1.43
C ILE A 188 13.34 -5.59 0.10
N GLY A 189 12.08 -5.13 0.10
CA GLY A 189 11.42 -4.62 -1.11
C GLY A 189 12.01 -3.31 -1.65
N GLY A 190 12.75 -2.57 -0.83
CA GLY A 190 13.47 -1.37 -1.22
C GLY A 190 14.73 -1.62 -2.05
N ASN A 191 15.17 -2.88 -2.16
CA ASN A 191 16.31 -3.23 -3.01
C ASN A 191 15.94 -3.06 -4.49
N SER A 192 16.78 -2.33 -5.24
CA SER A 192 16.58 -2.05 -6.66
C SER A 192 16.47 -3.30 -7.55
N THR A 193 17.15 -4.39 -7.22
CA THR A 193 17.05 -5.66 -7.94
C THR A 193 15.69 -6.30 -7.69
N ILE A 194 15.26 -6.35 -6.43
CA ILE A 194 13.98 -6.95 -6.04
C ILE A 194 12.80 -6.15 -6.63
N SER A 195 12.89 -4.82 -6.59
CA SER A 195 11.90 -3.93 -7.20
C SER A 195 11.88 -4.02 -8.74
N TYR A 196 13.01 -4.31 -9.40
CA TYR A 196 13.05 -4.53 -10.85
C TYR A 196 12.22 -5.76 -11.28
N TRP A 197 12.20 -6.81 -10.45
CA TRP A 197 11.41 -8.03 -10.70
C TRP A 197 9.93 -7.86 -10.33
N GLY A 198 9.49 -6.65 -9.96
CA GLY A 198 8.11 -6.36 -9.55
C GLY A 198 7.76 -6.87 -8.14
N LEU A 199 8.75 -7.29 -7.35
CA LEU A 199 8.52 -7.77 -5.98
C LEU A 199 8.40 -6.58 -5.02
N GLU A 200 7.20 -5.99 -4.98
CA GLU A 200 6.83 -4.86 -4.13
C GLU A 200 7.01 -5.19 -2.63
N VAL A 201 7.16 -4.16 -1.80
CA VAL A 201 7.15 -4.28 -0.32
C VAL A 201 5.94 -5.06 0.20
N VAL A 202 4.78 -4.92 -0.46
CA VAL A 202 3.54 -5.63 -0.10
C VAL A 202 3.69 -7.14 -0.22
N PHE A 203 4.39 -7.63 -1.25
CA PHE A 203 4.63 -9.06 -1.45
C PHE A 203 5.48 -9.64 -0.31
N TRP A 204 6.55 -8.94 0.07
CA TRP A 204 7.41 -9.34 1.18
C TRP A 204 6.70 -9.27 2.53
N ALA A 205 5.86 -8.25 2.74
CA ALA A 205 5.05 -8.14 3.95
C ALA A 205 4.09 -9.34 4.12
N LEU A 206 3.48 -9.79 3.03
CA LEU A 206 2.61 -10.98 3.04
C LEU A 206 3.38 -12.27 3.35
N ILE A 207 4.53 -12.49 2.70
CA ILE A 207 5.37 -13.67 2.94
C ILE A 207 5.86 -13.70 4.39
N LEU A 208 6.38 -12.59 4.91
CA LEU A 208 6.87 -12.53 6.29
C LEU A 208 5.73 -12.73 7.28
N GLY A 209 4.55 -12.15 7.05
CA GLY A 209 3.37 -12.39 7.87
C GLY A 209 2.92 -13.86 7.87
N LEU A 210 2.92 -14.50 6.70
CA LEU A 210 2.60 -15.92 6.56
C LEU A 210 3.62 -16.82 7.27
N LEU A 211 4.92 -16.53 7.10
CA LEU A 211 5.99 -17.28 7.77
C LEU A 211 5.88 -17.18 9.29
N VAL A 212 5.66 -15.97 9.83
CA VAL A 212 5.54 -15.76 11.28
C VAL A 212 4.30 -16.48 11.82
N SER A 213 3.16 -16.37 11.14
CA SER A 213 1.91 -17.02 11.57
C SER A 213 1.99 -18.54 11.53
N ASN A 214 2.74 -19.12 10.58
CA ASN A 214 2.91 -20.56 10.45
C ASN A 214 3.98 -21.16 11.38
N THR A 215 4.98 -20.37 11.79
CA THR A 215 6.11 -20.86 12.62
C THR A 215 5.89 -20.66 14.11
N ILE A 216 5.57 -19.45 14.55
CA ILE A 216 5.48 -19.08 15.97
C ILE A 216 4.01 -19.07 16.42
N GLY A 217 3.08 -18.95 15.47
CA GLY A 217 1.68 -18.65 15.77
C GLY A 217 1.51 -17.22 16.29
N LEU A 218 0.26 -16.75 16.36
CA LEU A 218 -0.05 -15.39 16.81
C LEU A 218 -0.36 -15.38 18.31
N PRO A 219 0.54 -14.89 19.18
CA PRO A 219 0.28 -14.85 20.61
C PRO A 219 -0.84 -13.87 20.95
N GLY A 220 -1.58 -14.11 22.04
CA GLY A 220 -2.80 -13.37 22.37
C GLY A 220 -2.63 -11.86 22.57
N TRP A 221 -1.43 -11.38 22.91
CA TRP A 221 -1.11 -9.95 23.02
C TRP A 221 -0.90 -9.28 21.64
N LEU A 222 -0.45 -10.03 20.64
CA LEU A 222 -0.23 -9.53 19.28
C LEU A 222 -1.54 -9.46 18.48
N LYS A 223 -2.55 -10.25 18.85
CA LYS A 223 -3.87 -10.26 18.19
C LYS A 223 -4.53 -8.88 18.16
N GLU A 224 -4.36 -8.07 19.21
CA GLU A 224 -4.93 -6.72 19.25
C GLU A 224 -4.23 -5.76 18.29
N ALA A 225 -2.92 -5.90 18.08
CA ALA A 225 -2.15 -5.06 17.15
C ALA A 225 -2.35 -5.46 15.68
N VAL A 226 -2.75 -6.71 15.41
CA VAL A 226 -2.94 -7.25 14.05
C VAL A 226 -4.38 -7.09 13.55
N LYS A 227 -5.30 -6.48 14.33
CA LYS A 227 -6.65 -6.15 13.84
C LYS A 227 -6.57 -5.13 12.71
N THR A 228 -6.65 -5.63 11.47
CA THR A 228 -6.45 -4.84 10.24
C THR A 228 -7.63 -3.95 9.90
N GLU A 229 -8.81 -4.18 10.49
CA GLU A 229 -10.05 -3.49 10.13
C GLU A 229 -9.93 -1.96 10.25
N TYR A 230 -9.39 -1.49 11.38
CA TYR A 230 -9.17 -0.08 11.61
C TYR A 230 -8.22 0.55 10.57
N PHE A 231 -7.09 -0.11 10.30
CA PHE A 231 -6.10 0.36 9.35
C PHE A 231 -6.62 0.37 7.91
N ILE A 232 -7.39 -0.66 7.52
CA ILE A 232 -7.98 -0.77 6.17
C ILE A 232 -9.06 0.29 5.97
N LYS A 233 -9.93 0.55 6.96
CA LYS A 233 -10.95 1.61 6.87
C LYS A 233 -10.31 2.98 6.71
N ILE A 234 -9.30 3.32 7.52
CA ILE A 234 -8.58 4.60 7.38
C ILE A 234 -7.86 4.67 6.04
N GLY A 235 -7.16 3.61 5.64
CA GLY A 235 -6.45 3.56 4.37
C GLY A 235 -7.36 3.80 3.17
N LEU A 236 -8.56 3.22 3.16
CA LEU A 236 -9.56 3.43 2.11
C LEU A 236 -10.03 4.89 2.06
N VAL A 237 -10.26 5.53 3.21
CA VAL A 237 -10.66 6.95 3.26
C VAL A 237 -9.55 7.86 2.75
N LEU A 238 -8.30 7.63 3.17
CA LEU A 238 -7.14 8.43 2.76
C LEU A 238 -6.86 8.27 1.25
N LEU A 239 -6.82 7.03 0.76
CA LEU A 239 -6.59 6.73 -0.66
C LEU A 239 -7.73 7.27 -1.54
N GLY A 240 -8.98 7.16 -1.07
CA GLY A 240 -10.14 7.75 -1.73
C GLY A 240 -10.04 9.26 -1.86
N ALA A 241 -9.66 9.96 -0.77
CA ALA A 241 -9.46 11.40 -0.80
C ALA A 241 -8.34 11.79 -1.79
N GLU A 242 -7.18 11.14 -1.74
CA GLU A 242 -6.04 11.47 -2.60
C GLU A 242 -6.33 11.28 -4.10
N ILE A 243 -6.93 10.14 -4.49
CA ILE A 243 -7.15 9.81 -5.90
C ILE A 243 -8.25 10.68 -6.52
N LEU A 244 -9.34 10.95 -5.80
CA LEU A 244 -10.45 11.77 -6.33
C LEU A 244 -9.98 13.20 -6.64
N PHE A 245 -9.27 13.85 -5.72
CA PHE A 245 -8.81 15.22 -5.94
C PHE A 245 -7.79 15.31 -7.10
N THR A 246 -6.85 14.37 -7.18
CA THR A 246 -5.81 14.40 -8.21
C THR A 246 -6.34 14.06 -9.61
N THR A 247 -7.29 13.13 -9.71
CA THR A 247 -7.86 12.69 -10.99
C THR A 247 -8.80 13.74 -11.57
N ILE A 248 -9.66 14.35 -10.74
CA ILE A 248 -10.59 15.41 -11.17
C ILE A 248 -9.81 16.61 -11.71
N VAL A 249 -8.76 17.05 -11.01
CA VAL A 249 -7.99 18.24 -11.39
C VAL A 249 -7.19 18.04 -12.68
N LYS A 250 -6.68 16.83 -12.95
CA LYS A 250 -5.80 16.57 -14.10
C LYS A 250 -6.53 16.13 -15.36
N VAL A 251 -7.55 15.30 -15.23
CA VAL A 251 -8.13 14.55 -16.37
C VAL A 251 -9.62 14.89 -16.58
N GLY A 252 -10.28 15.45 -15.56
CA GLY A 252 -11.70 15.81 -15.64
C GLY A 252 -12.61 14.62 -15.97
N ALA A 253 -13.75 14.90 -16.60
CA ALA A 253 -14.78 13.89 -16.89
C ALA A 253 -14.32 12.78 -17.86
N TYR A 254 -13.39 13.08 -18.78
CA TYR A 254 -12.89 12.11 -19.76
C TYR A 254 -12.16 10.93 -19.10
N GLY A 255 -11.38 11.19 -18.05
CA GLY A 255 -10.69 10.15 -17.28
C GLY A 255 -11.65 9.24 -16.54
N MET A 256 -12.79 9.75 -16.06
CA MET A 256 -13.79 8.95 -15.36
C MET A 256 -14.48 7.96 -16.30
N VAL A 257 -14.89 8.41 -17.50
CA VAL A 257 -15.54 7.53 -18.49
C VAL A 257 -14.58 6.43 -18.93
N GLN A 258 -13.33 6.79 -19.22
CA GLN A 258 -12.30 5.81 -19.58
C GLN A 258 -12.08 4.78 -18.46
N SER A 259 -12.00 5.22 -17.20
CA SER A 259 -11.80 4.32 -16.07
C SER A 259 -12.92 3.30 -15.93
N ILE A 260 -14.18 3.71 -16.10
CA ILE A 260 -15.35 2.80 -16.05
C ILE A 260 -15.25 1.74 -17.15
N ILE A 261 -14.90 2.13 -18.38
CA ILE A 261 -14.75 1.21 -19.51
C ILE A 261 -13.63 0.20 -19.22
N VAL A 262 -12.47 0.66 -18.75
CA VAL A 262 -11.33 -0.21 -18.42
C VAL A 262 -11.68 -1.19 -17.30
N ILE A 263 -12.30 -0.72 -16.21
CA ILE A 263 -12.71 -1.57 -15.08
C ILE A 263 -13.67 -2.67 -15.55
N ALA A 264 -14.68 -2.33 -16.36
CA ALA A 264 -15.62 -3.31 -16.89
C ALA A 264 -14.91 -4.35 -17.76
N LEU A 265 -14.08 -3.91 -18.71
CA LEU A 265 -13.35 -4.82 -19.59
C LEU A 265 -12.43 -5.78 -18.83
N VAL A 266 -11.63 -5.24 -17.89
CA VAL A 266 -10.73 -6.06 -17.06
C VAL A 266 -11.51 -7.03 -16.18
N PHE A 267 -12.62 -6.59 -15.58
CA PHE A 267 -13.47 -7.44 -14.76
C PHE A 267 -14.03 -8.62 -15.56
N TYR A 268 -14.67 -8.36 -16.70
CA TYR A 268 -15.26 -9.42 -17.54
C TYR A 268 -14.20 -10.37 -18.09
N PHE A 269 -13.04 -9.83 -18.48
CA PHE A 269 -11.92 -10.67 -18.93
C PHE A 269 -11.42 -11.59 -17.81
N CYS A 270 -11.19 -11.06 -16.61
CA CYS A 270 -10.75 -11.86 -15.47
C CYS A 270 -11.79 -12.90 -15.05
N PHE A 271 -13.07 -12.54 -15.05
CA PHE A 271 -14.17 -13.44 -14.75
C PHE A 271 -14.26 -14.59 -15.76
N TRP A 272 -14.11 -14.28 -17.06
CA TRP A 272 -14.08 -15.29 -18.12
C TRP A 272 -12.88 -16.24 -17.99
N VAL A 273 -11.69 -15.72 -17.69
CA VAL A 273 -10.49 -16.55 -17.43
C VAL A 273 -10.69 -17.45 -16.21
N ALA A 274 -11.23 -16.91 -15.11
CA ALA A 274 -11.49 -17.68 -13.89
C ALA A 274 -12.49 -18.81 -14.12
N LYS A 275 -13.58 -18.54 -14.85
CA LYS A 275 -14.55 -19.56 -15.29
C LYS A 275 -13.89 -20.63 -16.15
N LYS A 276 -12.99 -20.25 -17.05
CA LYS A 276 -12.27 -21.20 -17.92
C LYS A 276 -11.31 -22.10 -17.14
N LEU A 277 -10.80 -21.63 -16.00
CA LEU A 277 -9.97 -22.40 -15.07
C LEU A 277 -10.81 -23.28 -14.11
N GLY A 278 -12.14 -23.25 -14.20
CA GLY A 278 -13.03 -24.08 -13.39
C GLY A 278 -13.28 -23.56 -11.97
N LEU A 279 -13.05 -22.27 -11.71
CA LEU A 279 -13.36 -21.65 -10.41
C LEU A 279 -14.87 -21.39 -10.26
N ASP A 280 -15.39 -21.53 -9.03
CA ASP A 280 -16.76 -21.17 -8.69
C ASP A 280 -17.05 -19.68 -8.94
N ASP A 281 -18.33 -19.36 -9.11
CA ASP A 281 -18.83 -18.04 -9.44
C ASP A 281 -18.48 -17.00 -8.36
N GLU A 282 -18.47 -17.37 -7.08
CA GLU A 282 -18.05 -16.48 -6.00
C GLU A 282 -16.54 -16.20 -6.06
N PHE A 283 -15.71 -17.21 -6.30
CA PHE A 283 -14.26 -17.01 -6.42
C PHE A 283 -13.90 -16.22 -7.68
N ALA A 284 -14.57 -16.49 -8.80
CA ALA A 284 -14.38 -15.76 -10.04
C ALA A 284 -14.77 -14.29 -9.90
N SER A 285 -15.86 -13.97 -9.19
CA SER A 285 -16.28 -12.59 -8.94
C SER A 285 -15.38 -11.87 -7.92
N ILE A 286 -14.91 -12.55 -6.87
CA ILE A 286 -13.92 -11.97 -5.93
C ILE A 286 -12.60 -11.68 -6.64
N LEU A 287 -12.08 -12.60 -7.46
CA LEU A 287 -10.85 -12.38 -8.22
C LEU A 287 -11.01 -11.30 -9.28
N GLY A 288 -12.13 -11.31 -10.01
CA GLY A 288 -12.45 -10.30 -11.01
C GLY A 288 -12.50 -8.89 -10.42
N THR A 289 -13.19 -8.71 -9.29
CA THR A 289 -13.27 -7.42 -8.59
C THR A 289 -11.93 -6.99 -7.98
N ALA A 290 -11.15 -7.94 -7.47
CA ALA A 290 -9.82 -7.66 -6.94
C ALA A 290 -8.87 -7.12 -8.03
N VAL A 291 -8.85 -7.75 -9.20
CA VAL A 291 -7.93 -7.38 -10.29
C VAL A 291 -8.39 -6.12 -11.03
N SER A 292 -9.70 -5.92 -11.20
CA SER A 292 -10.21 -4.75 -11.94
C SER A 292 -10.24 -3.45 -11.13
N ILE A 293 -10.19 -3.53 -9.80
CA ILE A 293 -10.28 -2.38 -8.88
C ILE A 293 -8.99 -2.33 -8.03
N CYS A 294 -9.02 -1.60 -6.90
CA CYS A 294 -7.95 -1.33 -5.95
C CYS A 294 -7.38 -2.57 -5.22
N GLY A 295 -7.44 -3.77 -5.80
CA GLY A 295 -6.81 -4.97 -5.25
C GLY A 295 -7.51 -5.52 -4.02
N VAL A 296 -6.75 -5.54 -2.91
CA VAL A 296 -7.12 -6.20 -1.65
C VAL A 296 -8.39 -5.60 -1.03
N SER A 297 -8.57 -4.28 -1.12
CA SER A 297 -9.74 -3.60 -0.58
C SER A 297 -11.03 -4.01 -1.30
N ALA A 298 -10.97 -4.18 -2.63
CA ALA A 298 -12.11 -4.65 -3.42
C ALA A 298 -12.45 -6.11 -3.11
N ALA A 299 -11.43 -6.96 -2.95
CA ALA A 299 -11.60 -8.36 -2.58
C ALA A 299 -12.32 -8.53 -1.23
N ILE A 300 -11.96 -7.71 -0.24
CA ILE A 300 -12.58 -7.72 1.10
C ILE A 300 -14.05 -7.29 1.02
N ALA A 301 -14.34 -6.19 0.31
CA ALA A 301 -15.70 -5.70 0.14
C ALA A 301 -16.60 -6.69 -0.63
N ALA A 302 -16.06 -7.32 -1.68
CA ALA A 302 -16.76 -8.34 -2.45
C ALA A 302 -17.13 -9.55 -1.59
N ARG A 303 -16.19 -10.03 -0.76
CA ARG A 303 -16.45 -11.15 0.16
C ARG A 303 -17.60 -10.86 1.12
N VAL A 304 -17.62 -9.69 1.75
CA VAL A 304 -18.67 -9.32 2.71
C VAL A 304 -20.05 -9.29 2.04
N THR A 305 -20.13 -8.78 0.82
CA THR A 305 -21.39 -8.65 0.07
C THR A 305 -21.92 -10.01 -0.41
N LEU A 306 -21.04 -10.89 -0.89
CA LEU A 306 -21.41 -12.22 -1.36
C LEU A 306 -21.82 -13.14 -0.20
N CYS A 307 -21.12 -13.06 0.93
CA CYS A 307 -21.48 -13.81 2.15
C CYS A 307 -22.85 -13.39 2.73
N HIS A 308 -23.34 -12.19 2.39
CA HIS A 308 -24.68 -11.74 2.80
C HIS A 308 -25.79 -12.28 1.89
N SER A 309 -25.43 -12.75 0.68
CA SER A 309 -26.38 -13.10 -0.38
C SER A 309 -26.67 -14.59 -0.49
N HIS A 310 -25.79 -15.46 0.04
CA HIS A 310 -25.99 -16.91 0.10
C HIS A 310 -25.88 -17.42 1.55
N VAL A 311 -26.98 -17.94 2.09
CA VAL A 311 -27.13 -18.39 3.49
C VAL A 311 -26.58 -19.81 3.73
N ASP A 312 -25.97 -20.45 2.73
CA ASP A 312 -25.57 -21.86 2.81
C ASP A 312 -24.05 -22.06 2.63
N PHE A 313 -23.24 -21.43 3.49
CA PHE A 313 -21.85 -21.87 3.70
C PHE A 313 -21.76 -22.65 5.02
N PRO A 314 -21.17 -23.87 5.03
CA PRO A 314 -20.75 -24.51 6.27
C PRO A 314 -19.86 -23.56 7.05
N THR A 315 -20.17 -23.40 8.32
CA THR A 315 -19.74 -22.36 9.28
C THR A 315 -18.24 -22.30 9.58
N TYR A 316 -17.39 -22.96 8.78
CA TYR A 316 -15.95 -23.09 9.00
C TYR A 316 -15.11 -21.98 8.32
N TYR A 317 -15.58 -21.38 7.22
CA TYR A 317 -14.93 -20.20 6.63
C TYR A 317 -15.44 -18.86 7.19
N CYS A 318 -16.58 -18.86 7.89
CA CYS A 318 -17.10 -17.71 8.64
C CYS A 318 -16.39 -17.47 9.98
N LYS A 319 -15.38 -18.26 10.35
CA LYS A 319 -14.58 -17.99 11.57
C LYS A 319 -13.56 -16.86 11.40
N GLY A 320 -13.56 -16.22 10.23
CA GLY A 320 -12.84 -14.98 9.93
C GLY A 320 -13.74 -13.78 9.69
N SER A 321 -15.04 -13.82 10.05
CA SER A 321 -15.82 -12.60 10.21
C SER A 321 -15.35 -11.91 11.48
N TRP A 322 -14.43 -10.96 11.32
CA TRP A 322 -13.93 -10.09 12.36
C TRP A 322 -15.01 -9.08 12.77
N ASP A 323 -16.08 -9.57 13.38
CA ASP A 323 -17.13 -8.79 14.02
C ASP A 323 -17.54 -9.56 15.29
N VAL A 324 -16.70 -9.46 16.32
CA VAL A 324 -17.15 -9.72 17.68
C VAL A 324 -17.72 -8.40 18.15
N THR A 325 -19.03 -8.37 18.38
CA THR A 325 -19.87 -7.23 18.77
C THR A 325 -20.29 -6.33 17.61
N SER A 326 -21.32 -6.68 16.84
CA SER A 326 -22.65 -6.12 17.16
C SER A 326 -23.80 -6.57 16.23
N ARG A 327 -23.91 -7.86 15.86
CA ARG A 327 -25.17 -8.36 15.27
C ARG A 327 -25.56 -9.81 15.54
N CYS A 328 -25.25 -10.33 16.73
CA CYS A 328 -25.89 -11.55 17.27
C CYS A 328 -27.06 -11.22 18.21
N ARG A 329 -28.04 -10.41 17.76
CA ARG A 329 -29.34 -10.31 18.47
C ARG A 329 -30.36 -11.12 17.67
N GLY A 330 -30.40 -12.42 17.95
CA GLY A 330 -31.34 -13.36 17.34
C GLY A 330 -31.00 -14.84 17.54
N MET A 331 -30.10 -15.19 18.46
CA MET A 331 -29.54 -16.56 18.59
C MET A 331 -30.23 -17.43 19.65
N ASP A 332 -31.48 -17.12 20.04
CA ASP A 332 -32.21 -17.88 21.09
C ASP A 332 -33.49 -18.58 20.60
N ARG A 333 -33.75 -18.68 19.29
CA ARG A 333 -35.01 -19.27 18.81
C ARG A 333 -34.92 -20.34 17.74
N TRP A 334 -33.73 -20.90 17.50
CA TRP A 334 -33.53 -21.96 16.49
C TRP A 334 -33.09 -23.32 17.05
N HIS A 335 -32.90 -23.46 18.37
CA HIS A 335 -32.44 -24.69 19.01
C HIS A 335 -33.48 -25.84 19.12
N HIS A 336 -34.68 -25.70 18.54
CA HIS A 336 -35.77 -26.69 18.70
C HIS A 336 -36.41 -27.22 17.41
N ARG A 337 -35.80 -27.01 16.23
CA ARG A 337 -36.43 -27.48 14.98
C ARG A 337 -35.46 -28.07 13.95
N TYR A 338 -34.66 -29.06 14.35
CA TYR A 338 -34.08 -30.03 13.41
C TYR A 338 -33.83 -31.38 14.11
N ASN A 339 -34.90 -32.03 14.58
CA ASN A 339 -35.00 -33.48 14.64
C ASN A 339 -35.86 -33.90 13.45
N GLY A 340 -35.24 -34.40 12.40
CA GLY A 340 -35.93 -34.77 11.16
C GLY A 340 -34.96 -35.34 10.14
N CYS A 341 -34.74 -36.64 10.25
CA CYS A 341 -33.91 -37.50 9.41
C CYS A 341 -33.91 -37.14 7.91
N ARG A 342 -32.72 -37.11 7.31
CA ARG A 342 -32.52 -37.74 5.99
C ARG A 342 -31.56 -38.89 6.15
N GLY A 343 -32.07 -40.09 5.93
CA GLY A 343 -31.28 -41.31 5.91
C GLY A 343 -30.30 -41.33 4.75
N GLY A 344 -29.27 -42.17 4.89
CA GLY A 344 -28.44 -42.59 3.78
C GLY A 344 -26.96 -42.27 3.93
N SER A 345 -26.27 -43.11 4.69
CA SER A 345 -24.87 -43.55 4.51
C SER A 345 -23.70 -42.55 4.68
N ARG A 346 -22.93 -42.86 5.73
CA ARG A 346 -21.46 -42.77 5.90
C ARG A 346 -20.82 -41.39 6.10
N CYS A 347 -20.70 -41.06 7.38
CA CYS A 347 -19.60 -40.26 7.92
C CYS A 347 -18.30 -41.08 7.84
N ASP A 348 -17.42 -40.77 6.89
CA ASP A 348 -16.02 -41.18 6.98
C ASP A 348 -15.17 -40.00 7.47
N ARG A 349 -14.61 -40.26 8.64
CA ARG A 349 -13.69 -39.51 9.47
C ARG A 349 -12.29 -39.66 8.89
N TRP A 350 -11.58 -38.58 8.58
CA TRP A 350 -10.15 -38.59 8.24
C TRP A 350 -9.51 -37.24 8.62
N PRO A 351 -8.20 -37.21 8.95
CA PRO A 351 -7.67 -37.18 10.32
C PRO A 351 -7.28 -35.78 10.82
#